data_AF-A0AA96XGM5-F1
#
_entry.id   AF-A0AA96XGM5-F1
#
_cell.length_a   1.000
_cell.length_b   1.000
_cell.length_c   1.000
_cell.angle_alpha   90.00
_cell.angle_beta   90.00
_cell.angle_gamma   90.00
#
_symmetry.space_group_name_H-M   'P 1'
#
loop_
_entity.id
_entity.type
_entity.pdbx_description
1 polymer ?
#
loop_
_entity_poly.entity_id
_entity_poly.type
_entity_poly.pdbx_seq_one_letter_code
_entity_poly.pdbx_strand_id
1 'polypeptide(L)'
;MGGLLKVAGVEGFLDNLDELYANADVEGESWREFVQAWWAAHGAEEVLVSTLNELCEKDELMLQVRGEGGPRSQQSRLGRALQTARDRVFGDLRVVVRNQDRKKRTMYALQKLAGELEVNTATTPEETTEVDPWA
;
A
#
# COMPACT_ATOMS: atom_id res chain seq x y z
N MET A 1 -16.64 32.54 36.05
CA MET A 1 -15.86 32.20 34.85
C MET A 1 -16.20 30.77 34.45
N GLY A 2 -17.19 30.61 33.57
CA GLY A 2 -17.65 29.32 33.07
C GLY A 2 -18.31 29.58 31.73
N GLY A 3 -17.54 29.44 30.66
CA GLY A 3 -17.98 29.69 29.29
C GLY A 3 -18.78 28.50 28.78
N LEU A 4 -20.11 28.65 28.73
CA LEU A 4 -21.03 27.70 28.11
C LEU A 4 -21.40 28.22 26.71
N LEU A 5 -21.01 27.44 25.71
CA LEU A 5 -21.58 27.23 24.38
C LEU A 5 -22.39 28.38 23.75
N LYS A 6 -21.75 29.08 22.80
CA LYS A 6 -22.46 29.81 21.75
C LYS A 6 -22.50 28.92 20.51
N VAL A 7 -23.66 28.33 20.26
CA VAL A 7 -24.03 27.63 19.04
C VAL A 7 -23.87 28.59 17.86
N ALA A 8 -22.91 28.31 16.98
CA ALA A 8 -22.84 28.85 15.63
C ALA A 8 -23.01 27.66 14.67
N GLY A 9 -23.96 27.80 13.74
CA GLY A 9 -24.37 26.75 12.81
C GLY A 9 -23.20 26.12 12.07
N VAL A 10 -23.17 24.78 12.08
CA VAL A 10 -22.38 23.98 11.16
C VAL A 10 -23.38 23.21 10.29
N GLU A 11 -23.98 23.91 9.33
CA GLU A 11 -24.42 23.25 8.09
C GLU A 11 -23.12 22.86 7.35
N GLY A 12 -22.77 21.58 7.39
CA GLY A 12 -21.53 21.08 6.78
C GLY A 12 -20.91 19.84 7.45
N PHE A 13 -21.46 19.35 8.57
CA PHE A 13 -20.91 18.18 9.25
C PHE A 13 -21.25 16.84 8.58
N LEU A 14 -22.24 16.82 7.68
CA LEU A 14 -22.67 15.60 6.96
C LEU A 14 -22.22 15.56 5.49
N ASP A 15 -21.82 16.69 4.90
CA ASP A 15 -21.29 16.77 3.53
C ASP A 15 -19.83 16.28 3.45
N ASN A 16 -19.12 16.42 4.56
CA ASN A 16 -17.72 16.01 4.68
C ASN A 16 -17.55 14.49 4.79
N LEU A 17 -18.59 13.70 5.08
CA LEU A 17 -18.43 12.24 5.17
C LEU A 17 -18.30 11.61 3.78
N ASP A 18 -19.15 12.01 2.83
CA ASP A 18 -19.04 11.57 1.45
C ASP A 18 -17.71 12.00 0.80
N GLU A 19 -17.24 13.22 1.07
CA GLU A 19 -15.90 13.65 0.67
C GLU A 19 -14.77 12.88 1.38
N LEU A 20 -14.93 12.52 2.67
CA LEU A 20 -13.95 11.70 3.39
C LEU A 20 -13.86 10.29 2.80
N TYR A 21 -15.01 9.67 2.48
CA TYR A 21 -15.07 8.33 1.90
C TYR A 21 -14.56 8.33 0.45
N ALA A 22 -14.97 9.30 -0.37
CA ALA A 22 -14.50 9.42 -1.74
C ALA A 22 -12.98 9.66 -1.82
N ASN A 23 -12.44 10.53 -0.95
CA ASN A 23 -11.00 10.75 -0.89
C ASN A 23 -10.24 9.51 -0.37
N ALA A 24 -10.82 8.73 0.56
CA ALA A 24 -10.21 7.50 1.05
C ALA A 24 -10.12 6.41 -0.04
N ASP A 25 -11.14 6.30 -0.90
CA ASP A 25 -11.13 5.34 -2.02
C ASP A 25 -10.10 5.72 -3.09
N VAL A 26 -10.03 7.00 -3.47
CA VAL A 26 -9.06 7.52 -4.44
C VAL A 26 -7.62 7.40 -3.91
N GLU A 27 -7.41 7.71 -2.63
CA GLU A 27 -6.12 7.51 -1.98
C GLU A 27 -5.76 6.02 -1.96
N GLY A 28 -6.72 5.14 -1.63
CA GLY A 28 -6.54 3.69 -1.62
C GLY A 28 -6.24 3.07 -3.00
N GLU A 29 -6.81 3.61 -4.08
CA GLU A 29 -6.47 3.21 -5.46
C GLU A 29 -5.04 3.63 -5.83
N SER A 30 -4.70 4.90 -5.58
CA SER A 30 -3.34 5.43 -5.82
C SER A 30 -2.26 4.61 -5.11
N TRP A 31 -2.51 4.21 -3.86
CA TRP A 31 -1.60 3.34 -3.10
C TRP A 31 -1.47 1.94 -3.70
N ARG A 32 -2.57 1.34 -4.18
CA ARG A 32 -2.54 0.00 -4.79
C ARG A 32 -1.72 0.02 -6.08
N GLU A 33 -1.94 1.00 -6.94
CA GLU A 33 -1.18 1.18 -8.18
C GLU A 33 0.32 1.36 -7.88
N PHE A 34 0.64 2.26 -6.94
CA PHE A 34 2.01 2.51 -6.51
C PHE A 34 2.71 1.26 -5.97
N VAL A 35 2.05 0.50 -5.10
CA VAL A 35 2.63 -0.70 -4.48
C VAL A 35 2.82 -1.82 -5.51
N GLN A 36 1.94 -1.95 -6.51
CA GLN A 36 2.10 -2.89 -7.61
C GLN A 36 3.28 -2.50 -8.52
N ALA A 37 3.39 -1.23 -8.91
CA ALA A 37 4.52 -0.74 -9.71
C ALA A 37 5.85 -0.91 -8.97
N TRP A 38 5.88 -0.62 -7.67
CA TRP A 38 7.04 -0.85 -6.83
C TRP A 38 7.39 -2.34 -6.76
N TRP A 39 6.43 -3.23 -6.53
CA TRP A 39 6.69 -4.67 -6.51
C TRP A 39 7.21 -5.19 -7.85
N ALA A 40 6.67 -4.70 -8.97
CA ALA A 40 7.15 -5.07 -10.31
C ALA A 40 8.60 -4.62 -10.57
N ALA A 41 9.00 -3.46 -10.03
CA ALA A 41 10.33 -2.90 -10.24
C ALA A 41 11.40 -3.46 -9.28
N HIS A 42 11.06 -3.66 -8.00
CA HIS A 42 12.04 -3.97 -6.94
C HIS A 42 11.67 -5.20 -6.09
N GLY A 43 10.46 -5.73 -6.22
CA GLY A 43 9.99 -6.86 -5.42
C GLY A 43 10.10 -6.61 -3.91
N ALA A 44 10.78 -7.53 -3.21
CA ALA A 44 11.01 -7.47 -1.77
C ALA A 44 12.31 -6.74 -1.38
N GLU A 45 13.01 -6.11 -2.33
CA GLU A 45 14.25 -5.38 -2.05
C GLU A 45 14.02 -4.14 -1.16
N GLU A 46 14.97 -3.88 -0.27
CA GLU A 46 15.00 -2.66 0.53
C GLU A 46 15.48 -1.48 -0.32
N VAL A 47 14.60 -0.50 -0.54
CA VAL A 47 14.87 0.66 -1.39
C VAL A 47 14.73 1.98 -0.63
N LEU A 48 15.43 3.01 -1.11
CA LEU A 48 15.35 4.37 -0.57
C LEU A 48 14.09 5.08 -1.07
N VAL A 49 13.61 6.04 -0.28
CA VAL A 49 12.56 6.98 -0.72
C VAL A 49 12.96 7.77 -1.97
N SER A 50 14.25 7.99 -2.24
CA SER A 50 14.70 8.61 -3.50
C SER A 50 14.35 7.75 -4.70
N THR A 51 14.64 6.45 -4.64
CA THR A 51 14.35 5.50 -5.70
C THR A 51 12.84 5.37 -5.93
N LEU A 52 12.06 5.33 -4.84
CA LEU A 52 10.60 5.32 -4.93
C LEU A 52 10.04 6.62 -5.51
N ASN A 53 10.64 7.77 -5.21
CA ASN A 53 10.22 9.03 -5.80
C ASN A 53 10.53 9.09 -7.30
N GLU A 54 11.69 8.58 -7.75
CA GLU A 54 12.03 8.47 -9.17
C GLU A 54 11.03 7.57 -9.92
N LEU A 55 10.64 6.44 -9.32
CA LEU A 55 9.58 5.58 -9.87
C LEU A 55 8.25 6.36 -10.01
N CYS A 56 7.86 7.11 -8.98
CA CYS A 56 6.65 7.93 -9.03
C CYS A 56 6.72 9.07 -10.07
N GLU A 57 7.92 9.60 -10.36
CA GLU A 57 8.11 10.61 -11.41
C GLU A 57 7.96 10.01 -12.80
N LYS A 58 8.50 8.81 -13.00
CA LYS A 58 8.48 8.13 -14.29
C LYS A 58 7.09 7.63 -14.68
N ASP A 59 6.38 7.05 -13.71
CA ASP A 59 5.09 6.37 -13.96
C ASP A 59 3.89 7.22 -13.50
N GLU A 60 4.11 8.51 -13.18
CA GLU A 60 3.09 9.47 -12.74
C GLU A 60 2.25 9.00 -11.54
N LEU A 61 2.89 8.32 -10.59
CA LEU A 61 2.23 7.74 -9.42
C LEU A 61 2.15 8.73 -8.24
N MET A 62 1.19 8.50 -7.35
CA MET A 62 1.04 9.21 -6.07
C MET A 62 0.94 10.74 -6.21
N LEU A 63 0.35 11.24 -7.30
CA LEU A 63 0.31 12.67 -7.63
C LEU A 63 -0.33 13.52 -6.50
N GLN A 64 -1.43 13.04 -5.92
CA GLN A 64 -2.09 13.75 -4.82
C GLN A 64 -1.23 13.82 -3.55
N VAL A 65 -0.48 12.74 -3.26
CA VAL A 65 0.39 12.66 -2.08
C VAL A 65 1.68 13.46 -2.26
N ARG A 66 2.26 13.41 -3.45
CA ARG A 66 3.50 14.12 -3.80
C ARG A 66 3.23 15.61 -3.99
N GLY A 67 2.05 15.95 -4.52
CA GLY A 67 1.60 17.30 -4.80
C GLY A 67 2.53 18.07 -5.73
N GLU A 68 2.28 19.37 -5.85
CA GLU A 68 3.11 20.26 -6.65
C GLU A 68 4.45 20.60 -5.96
N GLY A 69 5.41 21.04 -6.77
CA GLY A 69 6.72 21.53 -6.34
C GLY A 69 7.88 20.69 -6.86
N GLY A 70 9.08 20.97 -6.35
CA GLY A 70 10.30 20.32 -6.82
C GLY A 70 10.50 18.89 -6.28
N PRO A 71 11.39 18.09 -6.91
CA PRO A 71 11.63 16.68 -6.57
C PRO A 71 11.91 16.44 -5.08
N ARG A 72 12.68 17.34 -4.45
CA ARG A 72 13.02 17.25 -3.01
C ARG A 72 11.78 17.36 -2.11
N SER A 73 10.83 18.21 -2.46
CA SER A 73 9.59 18.40 -1.70
C SER A 73 8.69 17.19 -1.86
N GLN A 74 8.52 16.72 -3.10
CA GLN A 74 7.73 15.53 -3.43
C GLN A 74 8.28 14.29 -2.74
N GLN A 75 9.60 14.07 -2.79
CA GLN A 75 10.29 12.99 -2.07
C GLN A 75 10.03 13.07 -0.55
N SER A 76 10.08 14.26 0.04
CA SER A 76 9.85 14.44 1.48
C SER A 76 8.41 14.13 1.88
N ARG A 77 7.43 14.50 1.06
CA ARG A 77 6.01 14.17 1.28
C ARG A 77 5.76 12.68 1.10
N LEU A 78 6.32 12.06 0.06
CA LEU A 78 6.25 10.61 -0.16
C LEU A 78 6.84 9.86 1.04
N GLY A 79 7.99 10.29 1.56
CA GLY A 79 8.59 9.67 2.75
C GLY A 79 7.74 9.81 4.02
N ARG A 80 7.00 10.90 4.19
CA ARG A 80 6.02 11.04 5.28
C ARG A 80 4.84 10.10 5.08
N ALA A 81 4.30 10.05 3.87
CA ALA A 81 3.18 9.18 3.53
C ALA A 81 3.52 7.70 3.75
N LEU A 82 4.72 7.26 3.34
CA LEU A 82 5.22 5.90 3.57
C LEU A 82 5.40 5.58 5.06
N GLN A 83 5.82 6.55 5.88
CA GLN A 83 5.89 6.35 7.33
C GLN A 83 4.51 6.19 7.95
N THR A 84 3.52 6.97 7.51
CA THR A 84 2.12 6.80 7.92
C THR A 84 1.56 5.48 7.43
N ALA A 85 1.98 5.05 6.24
CA ALA A 85 1.55 3.79 5.64
C ALA A 85 2.32 2.55 6.12
N ARG A 86 3.23 2.71 7.09
CA ARG A 86 3.95 1.59 7.69
C ARG A 86 2.96 0.55 8.18
N ASP A 87 3.26 -0.71 7.90
CA ASP A 87 2.46 -1.87 8.29
C ASP A 87 1.07 -1.97 7.63
N ARG A 88 0.69 -1.03 6.76
CA ARG A 88 -0.54 -1.14 5.95
C ARG A 88 -0.37 -2.17 4.84
N VAL A 89 -1.50 -2.78 4.48
CA VAL A 89 -1.61 -3.80 3.44
C VAL A 89 -2.43 -3.26 2.29
N PHE A 90 -1.92 -3.44 1.07
CA PHE A 90 -2.57 -3.07 -0.18
C PHE A 90 -2.58 -4.31 -1.08
N GLY A 91 -3.73 -4.99 -1.17
CA GLY A 91 -3.82 -6.30 -1.81
C GLY A 91 -3.09 -7.37 -0.99
N ASP A 92 -2.12 -8.05 -1.60
CA ASP A 92 -1.25 -9.06 -0.98
C ASP A 92 0.10 -8.49 -0.52
N LEU A 93 0.29 -7.17 -0.61
CA LEU A 93 1.56 -6.50 -0.35
C LEU A 93 1.46 -5.60 0.89
N ARG A 94 2.38 -5.79 1.83
CA ARG A 94 2.51 -4.98 3.04
C ARG A 94 3.70 -4.04 2.94
N VAL A 95 3.51 -2.77 3.30
CA VAL A 95 4.58 -1.79 3.37
C VAL A 95 5.38 -1.99 4.66
N VAL A 96 6.68 -2.23 4.52
CA VAL A 96 7.61 -2.42 5.64
C VAL A 96 8.63 -1.28 5.65
N VAL A 97 8.83 -0.68 6.83
CA VAL A 97 9.84 0.35 7.03
C VAL A 97 11.00 -0.24 7.83
N ARG A 98 12.20 -0.17 7.27
CA ARG A 98 13.44 -0.67 7.88
C ARG A 98 14.41 0.49 8.05
N ASN A 99 14.89 0.73 9.26
CA ASN A 99 15.97 1.69 9.48
C ASN A 99 17.28 0.90 9.51
N GLN A 100 18.07 0.86 8.43
CA GLN A 100 19.35 0.12 8.51
C GLN A 100 20.40 0.25 7.39
N ASP A 101 20.34 1.28 6.55
CA ASP A 101 21.51 1.52 5.69
C ASP A 101 22.75 1.93 6.51
N ARG A 102 23.96 1.78 5.94
CA ARG A 102 25.23 2.23 6.52
C ARG A 102 25.20 3.69 7.00
N LYS A 103 24.35 4.52 6.36
CA LYS A 103 24.14 5.94 6.70
C LYS A 103 22.93 6.20 7.60
N LYS A 104 22.35 5.18 8.24
CA LYS A 104 21.11 5.26 9.06
C LYS A 104 19.91 5.84 8.31
N ARG A 105 19.87 5.65 6.99
CA ARG A 105 18.74 6.08 6.16
C ARG A 105 17.60 5.08 6.33
N THR A 106 16.38 5.61 6.34
CA THR A 106 15.17 4.80 6.29
C THR A 106 15.05 4.17 4.91
N MET A 107 14.95 2.84 4.92
CA MET A 107 14.69 1.98 3.79
C MET A 107 13.26 1.48 3.87
N TYR A 108 12.69 1.22 2.72
CA TYR A 108 11.33 0.75 2.56
C TYR A 108 11.38 -0.53 1.75
N ALA A 109 10.56 -1.50 2.11
CA ALA A 109 10.42 -2.76 1.38
C ALA A 109 8.95 -3.14 1.32
N LEU A 110 8.62 -3.99 0.36
CA LEU A 110 7.32 -4.66 0.33
C LEU A 110 7.49 -6.10 0.82
N GLN A 111 6.56 -6.53 1.65
CA GLN A 111 6.44 -7.92 2.07
C GLN A 111 5.21 -8.50 1.43
N LYS A 112 5.38 -9.54 0.61
CA LYS A 112 4.27 -10.35 0.12
C LYS A 112 3.70 -11.13 1.29
N LEU A 113 2.46 -10.83 1.66
CA LEU A 113 1.67 -11.67 2.52
C LEU A 113 1.25 -12.84 1.63
N ALA A 114 1.84 -14.02 1.88
CA ALA A 114 1.34 -15.23 1.28
C ALA A 114 -0.12 -15.36 1.67
N GLY A 115 -1.01 -14.97 0.76
CA GLY A 115 -2.41 -15.31 0.85
C GLY A 115 -2.46 -16.82 0.81
N GLU A 116 -2.99 -17.39 1.89
CA GLU A 116 -3.50 -18.74 1.97
C GLU A 116 -4.59 -18.91 0.89
N LEU A 117 -4.15 -19.08 -0.36
CA LEU A 117 -4.92 -19.69 -1.42
C LEU A 117 -4.22 -21.00 -1.71
N GLU A 118 -4.40 -21.93 -0.78
CA GLU A 118 -4.53 -23.33 -1.14
C GLU A 118 -5.67 -23.47 -2.15
N VAL A 119 -5.39 -23.22 -3.42
CA VAL A 119 -6.08 -23.98 -4.46
C VAL A 119 -5.23 -25.21 -4.68
N ASN A 120 -5.36 -26.14 -3.73
CA ASN A 120 -5.09 -27.54 -3.97
C ASN A 120 -6.13 -28.03 -5.00
N THR A 121 -6.04 -27.58 -6.25
CA THR A 121 -6.36 -28.48 -7.35
C THR A 121 -5.15 -29.39 -7.48
N ALA A 122 -5.04 -30.32 -6.52
CA ALA A 122 -4.37 -31.56 -6.76
C ALA A 122 -5.08 -32.19 -7.96
N THR A 123 -4.53 -31.90 -9.13
CA THR A 123 -4.40 -32.82 -10.23
C THR A 123 -3.94 -34.14 -9.63
N THR A 124 -4.89 -34.99 -9.24
CA THR A 124 -4.72 -36.44 -9.29
C THR A 124 -5.42 -36.88 -10.56
N PRO A 125 -4.72 -36.93 -11.71
CA PRO A 125 -5.11 -37.86 -12.75
C PRO A 125 -4.77 -39.26 -12.23
N GLU A 126 -5.65 -40.21 -12.51
CA GLU A 126 -5.34 -41.64 -12.50
C GLU A 126 -5.19 -42.30 -11.12
N GLU A 127 -6.31 -42.80 -10.60
CA GLU A 127 -6.31 -44.14 -10.01
C GLU A 127 -7.12 -45.07 -10.93
N THR A 128 -6.48 -45.47 -12.02
CA THR A 128 -6.79 -46.73 -12.71
C THR A 128 -5.63 -47.68 -12.43
N THR A 129 -5.78 -48.49 -11.39
CA THR A 129 -5.27 -49.86 -11.33
C THR A 129 -6.41 -50.64 -10.68
N GLU A 130 -7.31 -51.21 -11.46
CA GLU A 130 -7.27 -52.62 -11.84
C GLU A 130 -6.99 -53.58 -10.66
N VAL A 131 -7.94 -54.50 -10.50
CA VAL A 131 -7.91 -55.83 -9.88
C VAL A 131 -7.83 -55.93 -8.35
N ASP A 132 -8.95 -56.36 -7.74
CA ASP A 132 -8.86 -57.62 -6.98
C ASP A 132 -10.15 -58.46 -7.14
N PRO A 133 -10.00 -59.78 -7.36
CA PRO A 133 -11.06 -60.71 -7.66
C PRO A 133 -11.69 -61.17 -6.34
N TRP A 134 -12.93 -61.66 -6.42
CA TRP A 134 -13.45 -62.54 -5.37
C TRP A 134 -12.70 -63.88 -5.38
N ALA A 135 -11.49 -63.83 -4.80
CA ALA A 135 -10.82 -64.90 -4.08
C ALA A 135 -11.28 -64.89 -2.62
#